data_AF-A0A8S2FJT2-F1
#
_entry.id   AF-A0A8S2FJT2-F1
#
_cell.length_a   1.000
_cell.length_b   1.000
_cell.length_c   1.000
_cell.angle_alpha   90.00
_cell.angle_beta   90.00
_cell.angle_gamma   90.00
#
_symmetry.space_group_name_H-M   'P 1'
#
loop_
_entity.id
_entity.type
_entity.pdbx_description
1 polymer ?
#
loop_
_entity_poly.entity_id
_entity_poly.type
_entity_poly.pdbx_seq_one_letter_code
_entity_poly.pdbx_strand_id
1 'polypeptide(L)'
;MAIPTDNREFYKILNDDDLLSQFVRDQNLAQKSDEHTCHCGSPMADGTRKKTLKDGTVKIYPTMRCTNRQCRNQLSVRKNTFFAFTDALGRPNSKLDIRTILELIWLWCLGTSSSTIATLVHVTETTVVDWTNFLREVCQEKLNDAPQMVGIGEVVQIDESLFRGKR
;
A
#
# COMPACT_ATOMS: atom_id res chain seq x y z
N MET A 1 0.14 13.03 -10.58
CA MET A 1 0.45 13.86 -9.41
C MET A 1 1.80 13.41 -8.85
N ALA A 2 2.70 14.33 -8.53
CA ALA A 2 4.05 14.00 -8.02
C ALA A 2 3.95 13.35 -6.63
N ILE A 3 4.78 12.33 -6.38
CA ILE A 3 4.93 11.73 -5.05
C ILE A 3 5.59 12.79 -4.15
N PRO A 4 5.13 13.00 -2.89
CA PRO A 4 5.75 13.94 -1.97
C PRO A 4 7.25 13.66 -1.84
N THR A 5 8.08 14.69 -1.94
CA THR A 5 9.53 14.57 -1.75
C THR A 5 9.99 15.09 -0.39
N ASP A 6 9.11 15.79 0.34
CA ASP A 6 9.34 16.31 1.69
C ASP A 6 8.51 15.55 2.72
N ASN A 7 9.13 15.23 3.85
CA ASN A 7 8.50 14.62 5.02
C ASN A 7 7.28 15.43 5.49
N ARG A 8 7.36 16.77 5.50
CA ARG A 8 6.26 17.60 6.02
C ARG A 8 5.02 17.48 5.15
N GLU A 9 5.18 17.46 3.84
CA GLU A 9 4.06 17.30 2.89
C GLU A 9 3.44 15.90 3.01
N PHE A 10 4.27 14.87 3.13
CA PHE A 10 3.78 13.51 3.32
C PHE A 10 2.97 13.37 4.62
N TYR A 11 3.50 13.88 5.74
CA TYR A 11 2.77 13.87 7.00
C TYR A 11 1.52 14.76 7.02
N LYS A 12 1.47 15.81 6.18
CA LYS A 12 0.23 16.58 5.99
C LYS A 12 -0.86 15.72 5.34
N ILE A 13 -0.51 14.95 4.30
CA ILE A 13 -1.44 14.00 3.67
C ILE A 13 -1.84 12.92 4.66
N LEU A 14 -0.87 12.35 5.39
CA LEU A 14 -1.16 11.30 6.36
C LEU A 14 -2.00 11.76 7.55
N ASN A 15 -2.12 13.05 7.84
CA ASN A 15 -2.89 13.53 8.99
C ASN A 15 -4.30 14.00 8.63
N ASP A 16 -4.62 14.15 7.35
CA ASP A 16 -5.90 14.64 6.85
C ASP A 16 -6.64 13.51 6.08
N ASP A 17 -7.85 13.15 6.54
CA ASP A 17 -8.61 12.03 5.98
C ASP A 17 -9.04 12.26 4.53
N ASP A 18 -9.32 13.51 4.15
CA ASP A 18 -9.76 13.87 2.81
C ASP A 18 -8.56 13.85 1.85
N LEU A 19 -7.41 14.42 2.28
CA LEU A 19 -6.17 14.37 1.50
C LEU A 19 -5.65 12.94 1.35
N LEU A 20 -5.72 12.13 2.40
CA LEU A 20 -5.35 10.71 2.34
C LEU A 20 -6.22 9.94 1.34
N SER A 21 -7.54 10.16 1.41
CA SER A 21 -8.49 9.50 0.51
C SER A 21 -8.26 9.92 -0.94
N GLN A 22 -7.99 11.20 -1.18
CA GLN A 22 -7.67 11.73 -2.50
C GLN A 22 -6.34 11.17 -3.02
N PHE A 23 -5.29 11.20 -2.21
CA PHE A 23 -3.97 10.66 -2.57
C PHE A 23 -4.06 9.18 -2.99
N VAL A 24 -4.75 8.36 -2.21
CA VAL A 24 -4.93 6.92 -2.50
C VAL A 24 -5.68 6.69 -3.82
N ARG A 25 -6.67 7.53 -4.14
CA ARG A 25 -7.42 7.46 -5.41
C ARG A 25 -6.56 7.90 -6.59
N ASP A 26 -5.87 9.03 -6.46
CA ASP A 26 -5.07 9.63 -7.53
C ASP A 26 -3.87 8.76 -7.91
N GLN A 27 -3.34 8.00 -6.96
CA GLN A 27 -2.25 7.03 -7.19
C GLN A 27 -2.75 5.63 -7.62
N ASN A 28 -4.05 5.45 -7.85
CA ASN A 28 -4.68 4.16 -8.19
C ASN A 28 -4.34 3.02 -7.20
N LEU A 29 -4.18 3.34 -5.91
CA LEU A 29 -3.80 2.34 -4.88
C LEU A 29 -5.01 1.63 -4.26
N ALA A 30 -6.21 2.14 -4.49
CA ALA A 30 -7.48 1.54 -4.06
C ALA A 30 -8.46 1.39 -5.23
N GLN A 31 -9.42 0.47 -5.08
CA GLN A 31 -10.49 0.31 -6.05
C GLN A 31 -11.33 1.59 -6.10
N LYS A 32 -11.67 2.01 -7.32
CA LYS A 32 -12.62 3.09 -7.54
C LYS A 32 -14.01 2.53 -7.80
N SER A 33 -15.02 3.21 -7.26
CA SER A 33 -16.41 2.74 -7.31
C SER A 33 -17.02 2.84 -8.71
N ASP A 34 -16.59 3.82 -9.50
CA ASP A 34 -16.99 4.04 -10.90
C ASP A 34 -16.44 2.96 -11.86
N GLU A 35 -15.34 2.30 -11.51
CA GLU A 35 -14.74 1.21 -12.28
C GLU A 35 -15.29 -0.19 -11.89
N HIS A 36 -16.25 -0.28 -10.94
CA HIS A 36 -16.75 -1.55 -10.43
C HIS A 36 -18.26 -1.74 -10.58
N THR A 37 -18.62 -2.89 -11.15
CA THR A 37 -20.01 -3.36 -11.22
C THR A 37 -20.21 -4.49 -10.20
N CYS A 38 -21.29 -4.42 -9.44
CA CYS A 38 -21.65 -5.49 -8.50
C CYS A 38 -22.06 -6.76 -9.27
N HIS A 39 -21.98 -7.93 -8.63
CA HIS A 39 -22.44 -9.20 -9.21
C HIS A 39 -23.91 -9.19 -9.65
N CYS A 40 -24.72 -8.27 -9.14
CA CYS A 40 -26.12 -8.07 -9.52
C CYS A 40 -26.31 -7.13 -10.74
N GLY A 41 -25.22 -6.69 -11.38
CA GLY A 41 -25.24 -5.78 -12.52
C GLY A 41 -25.40 -4.30 -12.18
N SER A 42 -25.65 -3.95 -10.92
CA SER A 42 -25.80 -2.56 -10.49
C SER A 42 -24.45 -1.90 -10.19
N PRO A 43 -24.30 -0.57 -10.43
CA PRO A 43 -23.08 0.14 -10.10
C PRO A 43 -22.84 0.18 -8.59
N MET A 44 -21.59 0.43 -8.21
CA MET A 44 -21.19 0.65 -6.83
C MET A 44 -20.98 2.13 -6.55
N ALA A 45 -21.22 2.55 -5.32
CA ALA A 45 -20.98 3.90 -4.84
C ALA A 45 -20.04 3.87 -3.63
N ASP A 46 -19.29 4.94 -3.42
CA ASP A 46 -18.44 5.10 -2.25
C ASP A 46 -19.27 5.04 -0.97
N GLY A 47 -18.71 4.40 0.06
CA GLY A 47 -19.31 4.28 1.36
C GLY A 47 -18.28 4.03 2.43
N THR A 48 -18.75 3.90 3.66
CA THR A 48 -17.90 3.56 4.80
C THR A 48 -18.57 2.50 5.66
N ARG A 49 -17.74 1.64 6.24
CA ARG A 49 -18.14 0.71 7.30
C ARG A 49 -17.49 1.15 8.60
N LYS A 50 -18.28 1.32 9.65
CA LYS A 50 -17.78 1.61 11.01
C LYS A 50 -17.68 0.32 11.80
N LYS A 51 -16.61 0.16 12.59
CA LYS A 51 -16.45 -0.92 13.56
C LYS A 51 -15.94 -0.34 14.87
N THR A 52 -16.70 -0.55 15.94
CA THR A 52 -16.24 -0.25 17.30
C THR A 52 -15.28 -1.34 17.77
N LEU A 53 -14.12 -0.94 18.25
CA LEU A 53 -13.10 -1.79 18.84
C LEU A 53 -13.39 -2.03 20.32
N LYS A 54 -12.66 -2.96 20.95
CA LYS A 54 -12.88 -3.34 22.35
C LYS A 54 -12.60 -2.21 23.34
N ASP A 55 -11.74 -1.27 22.95
CA ASP A 55 -11.36 -0.05 23.69
C ASP A 55 -12.37 1.10 23.52
N GLY A 56 -13.45 0.89 22.74
CA GLY A 56 -14.45 1.91 22.45
C GLY A 56 -14.12 2.80 21.24
N THR A 57 -12.93 2.67 20.65
CA THR A 57 -12.54 3.45 19.47
C THR A 57 -13.34 3.01 18.24
N VAL A 58 -13.85 3.96 17.47
CA VAL A 58 -14.58 3.67 16.21
C VAL A 58 -13.61 3.75 15.04
N LYS A 59 -13.32 2.62 14.41
CA LYS A 59 -12.52 2.56 13.17
C LYS A 59 -13.44 2.61 11.96
N ILE A 60 -13.14 3.52 11.04
CA ILE A 60 -13.87 3.71 9.78
C ILE A 60 -13.08 3.02 8.66
N TYR A 61 -13.76 2.21 7.86
CA TYR A 61 -13.17 1.52 6.71
C TYR A 61 -13.85 2.04 5.44
N PRO A 62 -13.11 2.56 4.46
CA PRO A 62 -13.67 2.89 3.17
C PRO A 62 -14.14 1.63 2.45
N THR A 63 -15.34 1.69 1.88
CA THR A 63 -16.01 0.58 1.21
C THR A 63 -16.73 1.07 -0.04
N MET A 64 -17.07 0.13 -0.92
CA MET A 64 -17.97 0.39 -2.04
C MET A 64 -19.26 -0.37 -1.78
N ARG A 65 -20.40 0.29 -1.89
CA ARG A 65 -21.71 -0.29 -1.63
C ARG A 65 -22.50 -0.36 -2.93
N CYS A 66 -23.15 -1.49 -3.16
CA CYS A 66 -24.07 -1.64 -4.28
C CYS A 66 -25.23 -0.63 -4.16
N THR A 67 -25.53 0.05 -5.27
CA THR A 67 -26.66 1.00 -5.35
C THR A 67 -28.02 0.31 -5.26
N ASN A 68 -28.10 -0.97 -5.64
CA ASN A 68 -29.29 -1.78 -5.45
C ASN A 68 -29.50 -2.12 -3.96
N ARG A 69 -30.50 -1.48 -3.36
CA ARG A 69 -30.89 -1.63 -1.94
C ARG A 69 -31.29 -3.05 -1.55
N GLN A 70 -31.73 -3.88 -2.50
CA GLN A 70 -32.09 -5.28 -2.25
C GLN A 70 -30.84 -6.17 -2.21
N CYS A 71 -29.83 -5.88 -3.03
CA CYS A 71 -28.58 -6.64 -3.08
C CYS A 71 -27.76 -6.47 -1.79
N ARG A 72 -27.69 -5.25 -1.24
CA ARG A 72 -26.96 -4.89 0.00
C ARG A 72 -25.48 -5.32 0.03
N ASN A 73 -24.93 -5.74 -1.11
CA ASN A 73 -23.55 -6.16 -1.21
C ASN A 73 -22.61 -4.97 -0.98
N GLN A 74 -21.46 -5.25 -0.37
CA GLN A 74 -20.44 -4.28 -0.05
C GLN A 74 -19.05 -4.89 -0.23
N LEU A 75 -18.16 -4.15 -0.90
CA LEU A 75 -16.78 -4.54 -1.13
C LEU A 75 -15.84 -3.59 -0.38
N SER A 76 -14.67 -4.09 0.00
CA SER A 76 -13.59 -3.23 0.52
C SER A 76 -12.86 -2.59 -0.65
N VAL A 77 -12.55 -1.29 -0.53
CA VAL A 77 -11.71 -0.60 -1.53
C VAL A 77 -10.28 -1.16 -1.62
N ARG A 78 -9.88 -2.01 -0.67
CA ARG A 78 -8.56 -2.67 -0.65
C ARG A 78 -8.53 -3.98 -1.42
N LYS A 79 -9.69 -4.55 -1.78
CA LYS A 79 -9.72 -5.88 -2.40
C LYS A 79 -9.02 -5.83 -3.75
N ASN A 80 -8.16 -6.79 -4.05
CA ASN A 80 -7.40 -6.87 -5.30
C ASN A 80 -6.57 -5.60 -5.60
N THR A 81 -6.13 -4.89 -4.56
CA THR A 81 -5.21 -3.76 -4.72
C THR A 81 -3.93 -4.01 -3.95
N PHE A 82 -2.96 -3.09 -4.07
CA PHE A 82 -1.73 -3.11 -3.31
C PHE A 82 -1.95 -3.26 -1.78
N PHE A 83 -3.03 -2.69 -1.24
CA PHE A 83 -3.37 -2.79 0.19
C PHE A 83 -4.02 -4.13 0.59
N ALA A 84 -4.28 -5.03 -0.37
CA ALA A 84 -4.89 -6.33 -0.10
C ALA A 84 -3.97 -7.29 0.64
N PHE A 85 -2.64 -7.02 0.68
CA PHE A 85 -1.54 -7.89 1.15
C PHE A 85 -2.01 -9.29 1.55
N THR A 86 -1.76 -10.24 0.67
CA THR A 86 -2.13 -11.63 0.87
C THR A 86 -1.01 -12.38 1.56
N ASP A 87 -1.33 -13.19 2.57
CA ASP A 87 -0.37 -14.10 3.16
C ASP A 87 0.09 -15.19 2.17
N ALA A 88 1.05 -16.02 2.57
CA ALA A 88 1.55 -17.15 1.77
C ALA A 88 0.46 -18.16 1.37
N LEU A 89 -0.74 -18.11 1.96
CA LEU A 89 -1.89 -18.94 1.65
C LEU A 89 -2.90 -18.22 0.72
N GLY A 90 -2.54 -17.04 0.19
CA GLY A 90 -3.38 -16.24 -0.70
C GLY A 90 -4.53 -15.51 0.00
N ARG A 91 -4.52 -15.42 1.34
CA ARG A 91 -5.61 -14.79 2.10
C ARG A 91 -5.28 -13.32 2.37
N PRO A 92 -6.20 -12.38 2.11
CA PRO A 92 -6.00 -10.98 2.50
C PRO A 92 -5.78 -10.87 4.01
N ASN A 93 -4.59 -10.43 4.44
CA ASN A 93 -4.16 -10.53 5.82
C ASN A 93 -3.78 -9.18 6.45
N SER A 94 -3.66 -8.10 5.68
CA SER A 94 -3.32 -6.81 6.31
C SER A 94 -4.48 -6.26 7.16
N LYS A 95 -4.32 -6.36 8.47
CA LYS A 95 -5.17 -5.71 9.49
C LYS A 95 -4.73 -4.26 9.76
N LEU A 96 -3.63 -3.82 9.15
CA LEU A 96 -3.11 -2.47 9.31
C LEU A 96 -4.05 -1.44 8.67
N ASP A 97 -4.00 -0.21 9.17
CA ASP A 97 -4.71 0.87 8.49
C ASP A 97 -3.94 1.34 7.23
N ILE A 98 -4.64 1.92 6.25
CA ILE A 98 -3.98 2.43 5.02
C ILE A 98 -2.92 3.47 5.40
N ARG A 99 -3.23 4.35 6.36
CA ARG A 99 -2.30 5.34 6.90
C ARG A 99 -1.02 4.69 7.44
N THR A 100 -1.19 3.68 8.29
CA THR A 100 -0.10 2.89 8.86
C THR A 100 0.76 2.23 7.79
N ILE A 101 0.14 1.67 6.75
CA ILE A 101 0.86 1.05 5.63
C ILE A 101 1.66 2.10 4.87
N LEU A 102 1.07 3.24 4.53
CA LEU A 102 1.76 4.30 3.80
C LEU A 102 2.93 4.87 4.61
N GLU A 103 2.76 5.10 5.91
CA GLU A 103 3.84 5.58 6.77
C GLU A 103 5.00 4.58 6.85
N LEU A 104 4.69 3.29 7.00
CA LEU A 104 5.68 2.21 6.98
C LEU A 104 6.49 2.24 5.68
N ILE A 105 5.81 2.32 4.53
CA ILE A 105 6.45 2.35 3.21
C ILE A 105 7.33 3.58 3.05
N TRP A 106 6.85 4.74 3.49
CA TRP A 106 7.61 5.99 3.45
C TRP A 106 8.91 5.88 4.25
N LEU A 107 8.85 5.40 5.49
CA LEU A 107 10.03 5.22 6.32
C LEU A 107 10.99 4.16 5.75
N TRP A 108 10.46 3.11 5.12
CA TRP A 108 11.26 2.11 4.42
C TRP A 108 12.01 2.72 3.22
N CYS A 109 11.35 3.56 2.42
CA CYS A 109 11.96 4.29 1.32
C CYS A 109 13.07 5.24 1.80
N LEU A 110 12.96 5.79 3.02
CA LEU A 110 14.00 6.61 3.66
C LEU A 110 15.18 5.79 4.21
N GLY A 111 15.17 4.46 4.10
CA GLY A 111 16.22 3.59 4.61
C GLY A 111 16.20 3.44 6.14
N THR A 112 15.06 3.71 6.77
CA THR A 112 14.89 3.55 8.22
C THR A 112 14.97 2.06 8.59
N SER A 113 15.60 1.73 9.73
CA SER A 113 15.70 0.33 10.19
C SER A 113 14.34 -0.23 10.59
N SER A 114 14.14 -1.55 10.44
CA SER A 114 12.87 -2.21 10.77
C SER A 114 12.44 -1.99 12.22
N SER A 115 13.39 -1.99 13.16
CA SER A 115 13.12 -1.75 14.58
C SER A 115 12.66 -0.31 14.86
N THR A 116 13.26 0.68 14.19
CA THR A 116 12.82 2.08 14.29
C THR A 116 11.44 2.26 13.64
N ILE A 117 11.19 1.66 12.47
CA ILE A 117 9.86 1.68 11.83
C ILE A 117 8.81 1.08 12.75
N ALA A 118 9.07 -0.09 13.34
CA ALA A 118 8.15 -0.76 14.27
C ALA A 118 7.77 0.14 15.45
N THR A 119 8.76 0.88 15.97
CA THR A 119 8.58 1.83 17.07
C THR A 119 7.75 3.04 16.66
N LEU A 120 8.06 3.66 15.52
CA LEU A 120 7.38 4.87 15.04
C LEU A 120 5.93 4.61 14.61
N VAL A 121 5.69 3.49 13.93
CA VAL A 121 4.39 3.15 13.35
C VAL A 121 3.51 2.35 14.32
N HIS A 122 4.06 2.00 15.50
CA HIS A 122 3.39 1.21 16.55
C HIS A 122 2.90 -0.16 16.05
N VAL A 123 3.74 -0.87 15.32
CA VAL A 123 3.49 -2.23 14.82
C VAL A 123 4.58 -3.20 15.29
N THR A 124 4.33 -4.50 15.21
CA THR A 124 5.36 -5.49 15.57
C THR A 124 6.47 -5.50 14.53
N GLU A 125 7.70 -5.78 14.95
CA GLU A 125 8.84 -5.94 14.04
C GLU A 125 8.59 -7.03 13.00
N THR A 126 7.91 -8.12 13.38
CA THR A 126 7.47 -9.17 12.44
C THR A 126 6.58 -8.63 11.33
N THR A 127 5.64 -7.73 11.67
CA THR A 127 4.77 -7.08 10.68
C THR A 127 5.58 -6.18 9.76
N VAL A 128 6.57 -5.46 10.28
CA VAL A 128 7.47 -4.64 9.44
C VAL A 128 8.24 -5.53 8.48
N VAL A 129 8.83 -6.63 8.96
CA VAL A 129 9.55 -7.59 8.11
C VAL A 129 8.67 -8.11 6.98
N ASP A 130 7.45 -8.56 7.28
CA ASP A 130 6.49 -9.04 6.27
C ASP A 130 6.23 -7.98 5.18
N TRP A 131 5.97 -6.74 5.59
CA TRP A 131 5.77 -5.62 4.65
C TRP A 131 7.03 -5.30 3.85
N THR A 132 8.21 -5.31 4.47
CA THR A 132 9.45 -5.05 3.73
C THR A 132 9.77 -6.13 2.70
N ASN A 133 9.43 -7.39 2.99
CA ASN A 133 9.56 -8.48 2.02
C ASN A 133 8.59 -8.30 0.86
N PHE A 134 7.32 -7.98 1.16
CA PHE A 134 6.33 -7.64 0.13
C PHE A 134 6.78 -6.48 -0.77
N LEU A 135 7.35 -5.41 -0.18
CA LEU A 135 7.88 -4.28 -0.96
C LEU A 135 9.04 -4.70 -1.87
N ARG A 136 9.94 -5.57 -1.40
CA ARG A 136 11.02 -6.13 -2.22
C ARG A 136 10.50 -6.95 -3.38
N GLU A 137 9.49 -7.80 -3.15
CA GLU A 137 8.84 -8.59 -4.20
C GLU A 137 8.23 -7.69 -5.28
N VAL A 138 7.50 -6.63 -4.88
CA VAL A 138 6.93 -5.64 -5.79
C VAL A 138 8.02 -4.92 -6.61
N CYS A 139 9.12 -4.51 -5.96
CA CYS A 139 10.25 -3.91 -6.67
C CYS A 139 10.92 -4.90 -7.63
N GLN A 140 11.05 -6.17 -7.25
CA GLN A 140 11.65 -7.21 -8.09
C GLN A 140 10.78 -7.50 -9.31
N GLU A 141 9.46 -7.57 -9.17
CA GLU A 141 8.54 -7.71 -10.30
C GLU A 141 8.73 -6.57 -11.30
N LYS A 142 8.83 -5.32 -10.81
CA LYS A 142 9.09 -4.15 -11.66
C LYS A 142 10.47 -4.16 -12.33
N LEU A 143 11.48 -4.71 -11.66
CA LEU A 143 12.80 -4.91 -12.27
C LEU A 143 12.79 -6.01 -13.33
N ASN A 144 11.98 -7.06 -13.15
CA ASN A 144 11.82 -8.11 -14.16
C ASN A 144 11.06 -7.61 -15.41
N ASP A 145 10.11 -6.70 -15.22
CA ASP A 145 9.41 -6.01 -16.32
C ASP A 145 10.30 -4.96 -17.02
N ALA A 146 11.41 -4.54 -16.39
CA ALA A 146 12.29 -3.55 -16.97
C ALA A 146 12.96 -4.14 -18.22
N PRO A 147 13.10 -3.36 -19.31
CA PRO A 147 13.84 -3.81 -20.48
C PRO A 147 15.25 -4.23 -20.04
N GLN A 148 15.71 -5.37 -20.57
CA GLN A 148 17.03 -5.90 -20.27
C GLN A 148 18.06 -4.77 -20.45
N MET A 149 18.85 -4.51 -19.41
CA MET A 149 19.81 -3.40 -19.36
C MET A 149 20.91 -3.46 -20.44
N VAL A 150 20.92 -4.47 -21.32
CA VAL A 150 21.97 -4.71 -22.32
C VAL A 150 21.45 -5.54 -23.49
N GLY A 151 21.82 -5.16 -24.72
CA GLY A 151 21.70 -6.00 -25.91
C GLY A 151 22.86 -7.00 -26.06
N ILE A 152 22.63 -8.10 -26.78
CA ILE A 152 23.70 -9.06 -27.14
C ILE A 152 24.79 -8.31 -27.92
N GLY A 153 26.02 -8.27 -27.38
CA GLY A 153 27.20 -7.69 -28.04
C GLY A 153 27.75 -6.41 -27.42
N GLU A 154 27.06 -5.82 -26.44
CA GLU A 154 27.54 -4.61 -25.75
C GLU A 154 28.34 -4.96 -24.48
N VAL A 155 29.56 -4.42 -24.37
CA VAL A 155 30.41 -4.58 -23.18
C VAL A 155 29.95 -3.60 -22.12
N VAL A 156 29.29 -4.09 -21.08
CA VAL A 156 28.93 -3.27 -19.92
C VAL A 156 30.15 -3.11 -19.03
N GLN A 157 30.56 -1.86 -18.82
CA GLN A 157 31.54 -1.52 -17.81
C GLN A 157 30.86 -1.53 -16.43
N ILE A 158 31.21 -2.51 -15.60
CA ILE A 158 30.86 -2.51 -14.18
C ILE A 158 31.91 -1.65 -13.48
N ASP A 159 31.52 -0.50 -12.95
CA ASP A 159 32.43 0.31 -12.14
C ASP A 159 32.55 -0.33 -10.75
N GLU A 160 33.65 -1.04 -10.49
CA GLU A 160 33.91 -1.79 -9.25
C GLU A 160 34.20 -0.88 -8.03
N SER A 161 34.02 0.43 -8.15
CA SER A 161 34.54 1.44 -7.23
C SER A 161 33.92 1.46 -5.82
N LEU A 162 32.97 0.57 -5.51
CA LEU A 162 32.35 0.43 -4.17
C LEU A 162 32.60 -0.91 -3.45
N PHE A 163 33.33 -1.87 -4.04
CA PHE A 163 33.64 -3.15 -3.38
C PHE A 163 34.86 -3.11 -2.44
N ARG A 164 35.15 -1.95 -1.81
CA ARG A 164 36.15 -1.92 -0.73
C ARG A 164 35.55 -2.48 0.56
N GLY A 165 35.63 -3.80 0.69
CA GLY A 165 35.53 -4.46 1.99
C GLY A 165 36.57 -3.86 2.94
N LYS A 166 36.13 -3.36 4.09
CA LYS A 166 37.03 -3.11 5.22
C LYS A 166 37.58 -4.47 5.67
N ARG A 167 38.87 -4.69 5.42
CA ARG A 167 39.67 -5.70 6.13
C ARG A 167 40.21 -5.08 7.41
#